data_AF-A0A2G9UQN2-F1
#
_entry.id   AF-A0A2G9UQN2-F1
#
_cell.length_a   1.000
_cell.length_b   1.000
_cell.length_c   1.000
_cell.angle_alpha   90.00
_cell.angle_beta   90.00
_cell.angle_gamma   90.00
#
_symmetry.space_group_name_H-M   'P 1'
#
loop_
_entity.id
_entity.type
_entity.pdbx_description
1 polymer ?
#
loop_
_entity_poly.entity_id
_entity_poly.type
_entity_poly.pdbx_seq_one_letter_code
_entity_poly.pdbx_strand_id
1 'polypeptide(L)'
;MQGMKRSAKIKLTETVVEKKICSVVERNSLDIEDLWKLQVGYITEMRKSSDAPVDTMGCHKLPDPLASPKTFRFQALVALMLSSQTKDEVTSAAMYRLRKHGCNVDAMIEIPTADLEKLLCPVGFYKKKAIFVKKAAEVLKEKYDGDVPDNLEGELHCLEDV
;
A
#
# COMPACT_ATOMS: atom_id res chain seq x y z
N MET A 1 -2.60 -51.28 -8.76
CA MET A 1 -1.86 -50.42 -9.71
C MET A 1 -1.20 -49.29 -8.93
N GLN A 2 0.10 -49.11 -9.15
CA GLN A 2 1.04 -48.33 -8.33
C GLN A 2 0.69 -46.83 -8.22
N GLY A 3 0.72 -46.31 -6.99
CA GLY A 3 0.71 -44.88 -6.71
C GLY A 3 2.10 -44.27 -6.91
N MET A 4 2.20 -43.33 -7.84
CA MET A 4 3.44 -42.63 -8.19
C MET A 4 3.72 -41.53 -7.16
N LYS A 5 4.51 -41.83 -6.12
CA LYS A 5 5.00 -40.82 -5.17
C LYS A 5 6.15 -40.03 -5.82
N ARG A 6 5.86 -38.83 -6.35
CA ARG A 6 6.91 -37.87 -6.72
C ARG A 6 7.46 -37.23 -5.45
N SER A 7 8.59 -37.74 -4.96
CA SER A 7 9.40 -37.05 -3.95
C SER A 7 10.40 -36.15 -4.68
N ALA A 8 10.08 -34.86 -4.80
CA ALA A 8 11.04 -33.86 -5.21
C ALA A 8 11.88 -33.50 -3.98
N LYS A 9 13.09 -34.06 -3.88
CA LYS A 9 14.10 -33.60 -2.91
C LYS A 9 14.62 -32.25 -3.40
N ILE A 10 14.07 -31.16 -2.85
CA ILE A 10 14.67 -29.83 -2.99
C ILE A 10 15.98 -29.87 -2.17
N LYS A 11 17.12 -29.85 -2.85
CA LYS A 11 18.42 -29.63 -2.20
C LYS A 11 18.46 -28.16 -1.80
N LEU A 12 18.17 -27.87 -0.53
CA LEU A 12 18.51 -26.59 0.08
C LEU A 12 20.03 -26.48 0.07
N THR A 13 20.58 -25.56 -0.73
CA THR A 13 22.00 -25.22 -0.68
C THR A 13 22.22 -24.44 0.60
N GLU A 14 22.97 -25.02 1.54
CA GLU A 14 23.29 -24.38 2.83
C GLU A 14 23.80 -22.95 2.63
N THR A 15 22.96 -21.98 2.94
CA THR A 15 23.32 -20.57 2.90
C THR A 15 24.12 -20.19 4.14
N VAL A 16 24.95 -19.15 4.03
CA VAL A 16 25.72 -18.60 5.17
C VAL A 16 24.82 -18.26 6.37
N VAL A 17 23.56 -17.91 6.09
CA VAL A 17 22.52 -17.64 7.08
C VAL A 17 22.20 -18.92 7.87
N GLU A 18 21.90 -20.05 7.21
CA GLU A 18 21.60 -21.34 7.86
C GLU A 18 22.74 -21.83 8.76
N LYS A 19 24.00 -21.68 8.36
CA LYS A 19 25.16 -22.02 9.20
C LYS A 19 25.28 -21.14 10.44
N LYS A 20 25.03 -19.84 10.28
CA LYS A 20 25.05 -18.88 11.40
C LYS A 20 23.91 -19.19 12.38
N ILE A 21 22.78 -19.68 11.90
CA ILE A 21 21.60 -20.04 12.69
C ILE A 21 21.80 -21.33 13.48
N CYS A 22 22.31 -22.40 12.87
CA CYS A 22 22.58 -23.65 13.60
C CYS A 22 23.48 -23.39 14.82
N SER A 23 24.50 -22.54 14.66
CA SER A 23 25.39 -22.14 15.76
C SER A 23 24.74 -21.25 16.85
N VAL A 24 23.58 -20.66 16.56
CA VAL A 24 22.83 -19.80 17.48
C VAL A 24 21.73 -20.60 18.19
N VAL A 25 21.06 -21.50 17.48
CA VAL A 25 20.05 -22.43 18.02
C VAL A 25 20.68 -23.41 19.03
N GLU A 26 21.91 -23.86 18.77
CA GLU A 26 22.67 -24.73 19.70
C GLU A 26 23.02 -24.05 21.04
N ARG A 27 22.99 -22.71 21.13
CA ARG A 27 23.38 -21.98 22.35
C ARG A 27 22.27 -21.75 23.36
N ASN A 28 21.03 -22.21 23.11
CA ASN A 28 19.90 -22.17 24.04
C ASN A 28 19.55 -20.81 24.70
N SER A 29 20.13 -19.70 24.24
CA SER A 29 19.77 -18.35 24.68
C SER A 29 19.87 -17.38 23.49
N LEU A 30 18.82 -17.34 22.68
CA LEU A 30 18.59 -16.21 21.78
C LEU A 30 18.08 -15.05 22.62
N ASP A 31 18.85 -13.98 22.70
CA ASP A 31 18.36 -12.73 23.28
C ASP A 31 17.20 -12.20 22.40
N ILE A 32 16.22 -11.55 23.04
CA ILE A 32 15.06 -10.94 22.35
C ILE A 32 15.56 -9.95 21.27
N GLU A 33 16.68 -9.28 21.52
CA GLU A 33 17.31 -8.37 20.56
C GLU A 33 17.94 -9.06 19.33
N ASP A 34 18.17 -10.38 19.37
CA ASP A 34 18.77 -11.12 18.26
C ASP A 34 17.71 -11.80 17.37
N LEU A 35 16.49 -11.98 17.87
CA LEU A 35 15.39 -12.58 17.13
C LEU A 35 14.95 -11.73 15.93
N TRP A 36 14.83 -10.41 16.10
CA TRP A 36 14.40 -9.54 15.00
C TRP A 36 15.47 -9.44 13.90
N LYS A 37 16.76 -9.42 14.28
CA LYS A 37 17.89 -9.41 13.31
C LYS A 37 17.88 -10.68 12.47
N LEU A 38 17.63 -11.82 13.12
CA LEU A 38 17.50 -13.09 12.45
C LEU A 38 16.29 -13.11 11.49
N GLN A 39 15.14 -12.61 11.95
CA GLN A 39 13.92 -12.53 11.14
C GLN A 39 14.09 -11.60 9.92
N VAL A 40 14.74 -10.45 10.10
CA VAL A 40 15.12 -9.56 8.98
C VAL A 40 16.05 -10.28 8.00
N GLY A 41 17.00 -11.07 8.50
CA GLY A 41 17.86 -11.92 7.67
C GLY A 41 17.07 -12.90 6.79
N TYR A 42 16.08 -13.59 7.36
CA TYR A 42 15.20 -14.48 6.61
C TYR A 42 14.34 -13.75 5.58
N ILE A 43 13.73 -12.62 5.97
CA ILE A 43 12.93 -11.80 5.05
C ILE A 43 13.78 -11.33 3.88
N THR A 44 15.02 -10.91 4.14
CA THR A 44 15.97 -10.48 3.11
C THR A 44 16.28 -11.61 2.14
N GLU A 45 16.54 -12.82 2.63
CA GLU A 45 16.81 -13.98 1.77
C GLU A 45 15.58 -14.36 0.93
N MET A 46 14.39 -14.43 1.54
CA MET A 46 13.13 -14.72 0.82
C MET A 46 12.89 -13.69 -0.31
N ARG A 47 13.12 -12.41 -0.04
CA ARG A 47 12.90 -11.32 -1.00
C ARG A 47 13.92 -11.26 -2.14
N LYS A 48 15.01 -12.04 -2.12
CA LYS A 48 15.92 -12.16 -3.28
C LYS A 48 15.29 -12.85 -4.49
N SER A 49 14.25 -13.65 -4.26
CA SER A 49 13.69 -14.57 -5.28
C SER A 49 12.21 -14.32 -5.58
N SER A 50 11.61 -13.29 -4.99
CA SER A 50 10.18 -12.99 -5.16
C SER A 50 9.90 -11.51 -4.95
N ASP A 51 9.40 -10.87 -6.00
CA ASP A 51 8.93 -9.49 -5.96
C ASP A 51 7.50 -9.46 -5.41
N ALA A 52 7.25 -8.54 -4.48
CA ALA A 52 5.93 -8.30 -3.95
C ALA A 52 5.22 -7.22 -4.78
N PRO A 53 3.88 -7.26 -4.93
CA PRO A 53 3.13 -6.24 -5.64
C PRO A 53 3.44 -4.81 -5.17
N VAL A 54 3.62 -4.60 -3.87
CA VAL A 54 3.97 -3.29 -3.28
C VAL A 54 5.25 -2.66 -3.86
N ASP A 55 6.16 -3.47 -4.39
CA ASP A 55 7.44 -2.99 -4.94
C ASP A 55 7.23 -2.23 -6.25
N THR A 56 6.16 -2.55 -6.98
CA THR A 56 5.81 -1.93 -8.27
C THR A 56 4.52 -1.10 -8.20
N MET A 57 3.57 -1.53 -7.38
CA MET A 57 2.21 -1.00 -7.28
C MET A 57 1.90 -0.40 -5.90
N GLY A 58 2.92 -0.15 -5.08
CA GLY A 58 2.73 0.50 -3.78
C GLY A 58 2.09 1.88 -3.93
N CYS A 59 1.31 2.29 -2.92
CA CYS A 59 0.55 3.54 -2.92
C CYS A 59 1.40 4.78 -3.29
N HIS A 60 2.67 4.81 -2.87
CA HIS A 60 3.63 5.88 -3.15
C HIS A 60 3.99 6.05 -4.65
N LYS A 61 3.71 5.05 -5.50
CA LYS A 61 3.95 5.08 -6.96
C LYS A 61 2.72 5.48 -7.77
N LEU A 62 1.54 5.55 -7.14
CA LEU A 62 0.27 5.72 -7.83
C LEU A 62 -0.06 7.16 -8.26
N PRO A 63 0.42 8.22 -7.60
CA PRO A 63 0.24 9.59 -8.11
C PRO A 63 0.89 9.80 -9.48
N ASP A 64 0.31 10.68 -10.30
CA ASP A 64 0.88 11.07 -11.59
C ASP A 64 2.08 12.01 -11.39
N PRO A 65 3.31 11.61 -11.77
CA PRO A 65 4.50 12.45 -11.61
C PRO A 65 4.48 13.72 -12.47
N LEU A 66 3.59 13.83 -13.46
CA LEU A 66 3.43 15.01 -14.31
C LEU A 66 2.33 15.95 -13.83
N ALA A 67 1.58 15.58 -12.79
CA ALA A 67 0.53 16.42 -12.24
C ALA A 67 1.11 17.64 -11.50
N SER A 68 0.27 18.66 -11.29
CA SER A 68 0.64 19.79 -10.43
C SER A 68 0.98 19.32 -9.01
N PRO A 69 1.82 20.02 -8.24
CA PRO A 69 2.18 19.62 -6.88
C PRO A 69 0.97 19.39 -5.96
N LYS A 70 -0.06 20.26 -6.02
CA LYS A 70 -1.31 20.10 -5.25
C LYS A 70 -2.04 18.82 -5.64
N THR A 71 -2.19 18.59 -6.95
CA THR A 71 -2.84 17.39 -7.48
C THR A 71 -2.07 16.12 -7.13
N PHE A 72 -0.74 16.13 -7.20
CA PHE A 72 0.09 14.99 -6.83
C PHE A 72 -0.13 14.60 -5.36
N ARG A 73 -0.08 15.55 -4.43
CA ARG A 73 -0.32 15.30 -3.01
C ARG A 73 -1.73 14.79 -2.75
N PHE A 74 -2.73 15.37 -3.40
CA PHE A 74 -4.10 14.90 -3.29
C PHE A 74 -4.24 13.45 -3.80
N GLN A 75 -3.62 13.10 -4.92
CA GLN A 75 -3.61 11.72 -5.42
C GLN A 75 -2.90 10.76 -4.47
N ALA A 76 -1.83 11.21 -3.79
CA ALA A 76 -1.15 10.41 -2.77
C ALA A 76 -2.07 10.14 -1.57
N LEU A 77 -2.79 11.16 -1.10
CA LEU A 77 -3.79 11.04 -0.04
C LEU A 77 -4.90 10.05 -0.44
N VAL A 78 -5.47 10.19 -1.65
CA VAL A 78 -6.51 9.27 -2.13
C VAL A 78 -5.97 7.84 -2.22
N ALA A 79 -4.76 7.64 -2.75
CA ALA A 79 -4.13 6.31 -2.80
C ALA A 79 -3.98 5.68 -1.41
N LEU A 80 -3.62 6.48 -0.39
CA LEU A 80 -3.55 6.05 1.00
C LEU A 80 -4.93 5.67 1.57
N MET A 81 -5.94 6.51 1.34
CA MET A 81 -7.32 6.22 1.79
C MET A 81 -7.87 4.93 1.17
N LEU A 82 -7.52 4.65 -0.10
CA LEU A 82 -7.98 3.46 -0.81
C LEU A 82 -7.21 2.19 -0.43
N SER A 83 -5.94 2.28 -0.03
CA SER A 83 -5.09 1.10 0.24
C SER A 83 -5.53 0.29 1.46
N SER A 84 -6.18 0.94 2.45
CA SER A 84 -6.62 0.26 3.66
C SER A 84 -7.52 -0.94 3.34
N GLN A 85 -7.10 -2.13 3.77
CA GLN A 85 -7.81 -3.40 3.54
C GLN A 85 -8.11 -3.67 2.05
N THR A 86 -7.23 -3.25 1.14
CA THR A 86 -7.36 -3.51 -0.31
C THR A 86 -6.00 -3.87 -0.89
N LYS A 87 -5.95 -4.93 -1.72
CA LYS A 87 -4.70 -5.37 -2.37
C LYS A 87 -4.13 -4.28 -3.28
N ASP A 88 -2.80 -4.23 -3.39
CA ASP A 88 -2.09 -3.19 -4.13
C ASP A 88 -2.53 -3.10 -5.60
N GLU A 89 -2.75 -4.24 -6.27
CA GLU A 89 -3.16 -4.27 -7.67
C GLU A 89 -4.57 -3.69 -7.87
N VAL A 90 -5.47 -3.92 -6.92
CA VAL A 90 -6.84 -3.38 -6.95
C VAL A 90 -6.82 -1.87 -6.71
N THR A 91 -6.01 -1.43 -5.74
CA THR A 91 -5.81 -0.01 -5.44
C THR A 91 -5.18 0.73 -6.64
N SER A 92 -4.15 0.15 -7.25
CA SER A 92 -3.48 0.67 -8.44
C SER A 92 -4.44 0.82 -9.62
N ALA A 93 -5.25 -0.21 -9.90
CA ALA A 93 -6.26 -0.16 -10.96
C ALA A 93 -7.33 0.91 -10.72
N ALA A 94 -7.76 1.11 -9.46
CA ALA A 94 -8.70 2.16 -9.10
C ALA A 94 -8.09 3.56 -9.27
N MET A 95 -6.86 3.77 -8.78
CA MET A 95 -6.14 5.03 -8.96
C MET A 95 -5.93 5.36 -10.44
N TYR A 96 -5.64 4.37 -11.29
CA TYR A 96 -5.56 4.59 -12.73
C TYR A 96 -6.88 5.13 -13.32
N ARG A 97 -8.02 4.56 -12.96
CA ARG A 97 -9.34 5.04 -13.42
C ARG A 97 -9.65 6.45 -12.91
N LEU A 98 -9.35 6.74 -11.65
CA LEU A 98 -9.53 8.08 -11.07
C LEU A 98 -8.67 9.12 -11.78
N ARG A 99 -7.39 8.82 -12.03
CA ARG A 99 -6.48 9.75 -12.74
C ARG A 99 -6.98 10.03 -14.15
N LYS A 100 -7.46 9.01 -14.86
CA LYS A 100 -8.08 9.19 -16.19
C LYS A 100 -9.32 10.08 -16.15
N HIS A 101 -10.04 10.11 -15.04
CA HIS A 101 -11.18 11.01 -14.81
C HIS A 101 -10.74 12.43 -14.36
N GLY A 102 -9.49 12.62 -13.93
CA GLY A 102 -8.95 13.93 -13.54
C GLY A 102 -8.66 14.13 -12.05
N CYS A 103 -8.66 13.06 -11.24
CA CYS A 103 -8.38 13.01 -9.78
C CYS A 103 -7.64 14.22 -9.18
N ASN A 104 -8.38 15.28 -8.87
CA ASN A 104 -7.99 16.49 -8.17
C ASN A 104 -9.15 16.91 -7.26
N VAL A 105 -8.93 17.86 -6.36
CA VAL A 105 -9.91 18.29 -5.35
C VAL A 105 -11.25 18.67 -5.99
N ASP A 106 -11.24 19.60 -6.95
CA ASP A 106 -12.47 20.10 -7.58
C ASP A 106 -13.22 18.97 -8.32
N ALA A 107 -12.50 18.14 -9.08
CA ALA A 107 -13.09 17.02 -9.80
C ALA A 107 -13.71 15.97 -8.87
N MET A 108 -13.15 15.75 -7.67
CA MET A 108 -13.70 14.80 -6.70
C MET A 108 -14.91 15.37 -5.93
N ILE A 109 -15.01 16.70 -5.79
CA ILE A 109 -16.21 17.35 -5.27
C ILE A 109 -17.36 17.25 -6.28
N GLU A 110 -17.08 17.55 -7.56
CA GLU A 110 -18.09 17.64 -8.62
C GLU A 110 -18.64 16.27 -9.06
N ILE A 111 -17.82 15.23 -9.09
CA ILE A 111 -18.24 13.91 -9.58
C ILE A 111 -19.43 13.36 -8.76
N PRO A 112 -20.51 12.85 -9.39
CA PRO A 112 -21.58 12.18 -8.66
C PRO A 112 -21.06 10.99 -7.84
N THR A 113 -21.53 10.82 -6.61
CA THR A 113 -21.06 9.75 -5.71
C THR A 113 -21.22 8.36 -6.35
N ALA A 114 -22.32 8.13 -7.07
CA ALA A 114 -22.56 6.87 -7.78
C ALA A 114 -21.52 6.58 -8.87
N ASP A 115 -20.99 7.61 -9.53
CA ASP A 115 -19.96 7.43 -10.56
C ASP A 115 -18.57 7.26 -9.92
N LEU A 116 -18.30 7.96 -8.82
CA LEU A 116 -17.10 7.71 -8.01
C LEU A 116 -17.08 6.26 -7.49
N GLU A 117 -18.19 5.75 -6.99
CA GLU A 117 -18.31 4.34 -6.56
C GLU A 117 -17.97 3.35 -7.69
N LYS A 118 -18.43 3.63 -8.92
CA LYS A 118 -18.07 2.82 -10.10
C LYS A 118 -16.58 2.87 -10.39
N LEU A 119 -15.96 4.05 -10.29
CA LEU A 119 -14.51 4.20 -10.45
C LEU A 119 -13.73 3.46 -9.37
N LEU A 120 -14.26 3.35 -8.16
CA LEU A 120 -13.59 2.66 -7.04
C LEU A 120 -13.80 1.14 -7.02
N CYS A 121 -14.86 0.59 -7.61
CA CYS A 121 -15.09 -0.86 -7.63
C CYS A 121 -13.92 -1.62 -8.32
N PRO A 122 -13.36 -2.71 -7.76
CA PRO A 122 -13.80 -3.47 -6.58
C PRO A 122 -12.96 -3.23 -5.31
N VAL A 123 -12.50 -2.00 -5.06
CA VAL A 123 -11.79 -1.64 -3.80
C VAL A 123 -12.64 -2.05 -2.60
N GLY A 124 -12.00 -2.57 -1.54
CA GLY A 124 -12.68 -2.96 -0.31
C GLY A 124 -13.38 -1.76 0.32
N PHE A 125 -14.66 -1.90 0.67
CA PHE A 125 -15.51 -0.82 1.20
C PHE A 125 -15.64 0.41 0.30
N TYR A 126 -15.58 0.24 -1.04
CA TYR A 126 -15.60 1.33 -2.01
C TYR A 126 -16.72 2.37 -1.81
N LYS A 127 -17.93 1.97 -1.37
CA LYS A 127 -19.04 2.90 -1.09
C LYS A 127 -18.70 3.90 0.02
N LYS A 128 -18.18 3.39 1.15
CA LYS A 128 -17.75 4.25 2.27
C LYS A 128 -16.54 5.09 1.86
N LYS A 129 -15.58 4.50 1.15
CA LYS A 129 -14.41 5.22 0.66
C LYS A 129 -14.75 6.33 -0.32
N ALA A 130 -15.75 6.16 -1.19
CA ALA A 130 -16.24 7.22 -2.07
C ALA A 130 -16.71 8.43 -1.26
N ILE A 131 -17.49 8.20 -0.21
CA ILE A 131 -17.94 9.27 0.70
C ILE A 131 -16.74 9.97 1.34
N PHE A 132 -15.78 9.22 1.89
CA PHE A 132 -14.61 9.82 2.53
C PHE A 132 -13.74 10.61 1.54
N VAL A 133 -13.52 10.11 0.32
CA VAL A 133 -12.75 10.84 -0.71
C VAL A 133 -13.41 12.18 -1.04
N LYS A 134 -14.74 12.21 -1.19
CA LYS A 134 -15.46 13.47 -1.42
C LYS A 134 -15.32 14.43 -0.25
N LYS A 135 -15.57 13.96 0.96
CA LYS A 135 -15.42 14.76 2.18
C LYS A 135 -14.01 15.30 2.36
N ALA A 136 -12.99 14.49 2.11
CA ALA A 136 -11.60 14.94 2.15
C ALA A 136 -11.37 16.07 1.14
N ALA A 137 -11.88 15.95 -0.09
CA ALA A 137 -11.79 17.01 -1.07
C ALA A 137 -12.52 18.30 -0.61
N GLU A 138 -13.72 18.18 -0.04
CA GLU A 138 -14.49 19.30 0.52
C GLU A 138 -13.71 20.00 1.65
N VAL A 139 -13.20 19.25 2.64
CA VAL A 139 -12.39 19.76 3.75
C VAL A 139 -11.14 20.48 3.24
N LEU A 140 -10.42 19.87 2.29
CA LEU A 140 -9.23 20.49 1.70
C LEU A 140 -9.58 21.81 1.00
N LYS A 141 -10.69 21.85 0.25
CA LYS A 141 -11.15 23.06 -0.43
C LYS A 141 -11.50 24.17 0.55
N GLU A 142 -12.21 23.86 1.62
CA GLU A 142 -12.72 24.84 2.58
C GLU A 142 -11.65 25.35 3.55
N LYS A 143 -10.80 24.46 4.08
CA LYS A 143 -9.90 24.76 5.20
C LYS A 143 -8.43 24.88 4.80
N TYR A 144 -8.04 24.36 3.63
CA TYR A 144 -6.63 24.20 3.25
C TYR A 144 -6.32 24.68 1.84
N ASP A 145 -7.11 25.61 1.28
CA ASP A 145 -6.91 26.18 -0.07
C ASP A 145 -6.78 25.10 -1.17
N GLY A 146 -7.50 23.99 -1.00
CA GLY A 146 -7.49 22.85 -1.91
C GLY A 146 -6.16 22.09 -1.96
N ASP A 147 -5.32 22.18 -0.93
CA ASP A 147 -4.03 21.49 -0.86
C ASP A 147 -3.89 20.63 0.41
N VAL A 148 -3.11 19.56 0.31
CA VAL A 148 -2.83 18.69 1.45
C VAL A 148 -1.77 19.36 2.33
N PRO A 149 -2.00 19.50 3.65
CA PRO A 149 -1.02 20.05 4.58
C PRO A 149 0.33 19.33 4.51
N ASP A 150 1.42 20.08 4.67
CA ASP A 150 2.80 19.59 4.56
C ASP A 150 3.39 19.09 5.89
N ASN A 151 2.59 19.10 6.95
CA ASN A 151 2.98 18.69 8.29
C ASN A 151 1.96 17.70 8.87
N LEU A 152 2.46 16.81 9.73
CA LEU A 152 1.70 15.70 10.29
C LEU A 152 0.49 16.17 11.10
N GLU A 153 0.63 17.26 11.85
CA GLU A 153 -0.44 17.83 12.67
C GLU A 153 -1.60 18.33 11.80
N GLY A 154 -1.28 19.06 10.72
CA GLY A 154 -2.25 19.52 9.75
C GLY A 154 -2.92 18.37 8.99
N GLU A 155 -2.17 17.33 8.62
CA GLU A 155 -2.73 16.15 7.96
C GLU A 155 -3.68 15.37 8.89
N LEU A 156 -3.30 15.19 10.16
CA LEU A 156 -4.14 14.50 11.14
C LEU A 156 -5.43 15.28 11.42
N HIS A 157 -5.33 16.60 11.65
CA HIS A 157 -6.48 17.47 11.84
C HIS A 157 -7.40 17.46 10.61
N CYS A 158 -6.84 17.46 9.39
CA CYS A 158 -7.61 17.35 8.16
C CYS A 158 -8.39 16.03 8.08
N LEU A 159 -7.80 14.92 8.54
CA LEU A 159 -8.43 13.60 8.51
C LEU A 159 -9.46 13.39 9.62
N GLU A 160 -9.35 14.10 10.75
CA GLU A 160 -10.38 14.10 11.81
C GLU A 160 -11.70 14.74 11.34
N ASP A 161 -11.62 15.64 10.36
CA ASP A 161 -12.76 16.34 9.77
C ASP A 161 -13.49 15.54 8.66
N VAL A 162 -13.01 14.33 8.30
CA VAL A 162 -13.53 13.47 7.21
C VAL A 162 -14.44 12.36 7.73
#